data_AF-A0A947HQG0-F1
#
_entry.id   AF-A0A947HQG0-F1
#
_cell.length_a   1.000
_cell.length_b   1.000
_cell.length_c   1.000
_cell.angle_alpha   90.00
_cell.angle_beta   90.00
_cell.angle_gamma   90.00
#
_symmetry.space_group_name_H-M   'P 1'
#
loop_
_entity.id
_entity.type
_entity.pdbx_description
1 polymer ?
#
loop_
_entity_poly.entity_id
_entity_poly.type
_entity_poly.pdbx_seq_one_letter_code
_entity_poly.pdbx_strand_id
1 'polypeptide(L)'
;MASKLQGWDAFFETLSAGYWDELDPEAQTNLEGQPVPEDIRRAACMIHPHPVGWFDNPIPNFEGRTPRQVLERRGGGDQIRAILMEVAPHFLPDLGSGTSVLGRDTSALRQKP
;
A
#
# COMPACT_ATOMS: atom_id res chain seq x y z
N MET A 1 5.25 -18.44 21.02
CA MET A 1 6.12 -17.25 20.92
C MET A 1 5.60 -16.42 19.76
N ALA A 2 4.83 -15.36 20.01
CA ALA A 2 4.38 -14.46 18.95
C ALA A 2 5.56 -13.56 18.57
N SER A 3 6.13 -13.77 17.38
CA SER A 3 7.04 -12.79 16.81
C SER A 3 6.24 -11.50 16.64
N LYS A 4 6.64 -10.41 17.34
CA LYS A 4 6.11 -9.09 17.04
C LYS A 4 6.67 -8.73 15.67
N LEU A 5 5.87 -8.89 14.62
CA LEU A 5 6.21 -8.42 13.29
C LEU A 5 6.57 -6.93 13.37
N GLN A 6 7.56 -6.50 12.62
CA GLN A 6 8.08 -5.13 12.62
C GLN A 6 8.45 -4.69 11.21
N GLY A 7 8.47 -3.37 10.97
CA GLY A 7 8.83 -2.81 9.68
C GLY A 7 7.89 -3.28 8.58
N TRP A 8 8.46 -3.75 7.47
CA TRP A 8 7.71 -4.19 6.30
C TRP A 8 6.68 -5.27 6.61
N ASP A 9 7.02 -6.28 7.40
CA ASP A 9 6.14 -7.42 7.60
C ASP A 9 4.85 -7.01 8.36
N ALA A 10 4.99 -6.18 9.40
CA ALA A 10 3.84 -5.65 10.14
C ALA A 10 2.99 -4.70 9.29
N PHE A 11 3.65 -3.86 8.50
CA PHE A 11 2.98 -2.97 7.56
C PHE A 11 2.18 -3.77 6.51
N PHE A 12 2.80 -4.77 5.90
CA PHE A 12 2.19 -5.57 4.84
C PHE A 12 1.01 -6.40 5.37
N GLU A 13 1.11 -6.92 6.60
CA GLU A 13 0.00 -7.62 7.25
C GLU A 13 -1.18 -6.68 7.50
N THR A 14 -0.92 -5.48 8.03
CA THR A 14 -1.96 -4.45 8.28
C THR A 14 -2.64 -4.04 6.98
N LEU A 15 -1.84 -3.79 5.94
CA LEU A 15 -2.32 -3.41 4.62
C LEU A 15 -3.16 -4.53 3.98
N SER A 16 -2.67 -5.77 4.02
CA SER A 16 -3.38 -6.91 3.44
C SER A 16 -4.71 -7.17 4.15
N ALA A 17 -4.73 -7.13 5.49
CA ALA A 17 -5.96 -7.36 6.27
C ALA A 17 -7.03 -6.26 6.06
N GLY A 18 -6.61 -5.04 5.74
CA GLY A 18 -7.55 -3.92 5.55
C GLY A 18 -8.04 -3.73 4.12
N TYR A 19 -7.26 -4.15 3.11
CA TYR A 19 -7.48 -3.70 1.73
C TYR A 19 -7.43 -4.82 0.69
N TRP A 20 -6.80 -5.96 0.94
CA TRP A 20 -6.60 -6.97 -0.11
C TRP A 20 -7.92 -7.53 -0.63
N ASP A 21 -8.81 -7.93 0.27
CA ASP A 21 -10.11 -8.52 -0.08
C ASP A 21 -11.12 -7.48 -0.61
N GLU A 22 -10.84 -6.18 -0.41
CA GLU A 22 -11.65 -5.06 -0.90
C GLU A 22 -11.28 -4.67 -2.35
N LEU A 23 -10.15 -5.17 -2.87
CA LEU A 23 -9.76 -4.93 -4.26
C LEU A 23 -10.64 -5.74 -5.21
N ASP A 24 -11.05 -5.12 -6.32
CA ASP A 24 -11.66 -5.83 -7.44
C ASP A 24 -10.74 -6.97 -7.94
N PRO A 25 -11.29 -8.10 -8.41
CA PRO A 25 -10.48 -9.23 -8.88
C PRO A 25 -9.45 -8.87 -9.96
N GLU A 26 -9.76 -7.91 -10.83
CA GLU A 26 -8.84 -7.39 -11.85
C GLU A 26 -7.65 -6.64 -11.21
N ALA A 27 -7.88 -5.88 -10.15
CA ALA A 27 -6.81 -5.19 -9.43
C ALA A 27 -5.90 -6.18 -8.69
N GLN A 28 -6.45 -7.31 -8.19
CA GLN A 28 -5.67 -8.35 -7.52
C GLN A 28 -4.74 -9.12 -8.47
N THR A 29 -5.07 -9.23 -9.76
CA THR A 29 -4.25 -9.91 -10.78
C THR A 29 -3.30 -8.96 -11.51
N ASN A 30 -3.38 -7.65 -11.26
CA ASN A 30 -2.38 -6.71 -11.77
C ASN A 30 -0.97 -7.15 -11.39
N LEU A 31 -0.06 -7.04 -12.36
CA LEU A 31 1.35 -7.42 -12.26
C LEU A 31 1.60 -8.92 -11.99
N GLU A 32 0.58 -9.79 -12.07
CA GLU A 32 0.77 -11.23 -11.96
C GLU A 32 1.69 -11.78 -13.07
N GLY A 33 2.56 -12.73 -12.72
CA GLY A 33 3.56 -13.30 -13.64
C GLY A 33 4.72 -12.36 -14.00
N GLN A 34 4.74 -11.13 -13.51
CA GLN A 34 5.84 -10.20 -13.72
C GLN A 34 6.99 -10.45 -12.73
N PRO A 35 8.24 -10.05 -13.05
CA PRO A 35 9.40 -10.23 -12.17
C PRO A 35 9.40 -9.22 -10.99
N VAL A 36 8.31 -9.20 -10.23
CA VAL A 36 8.09 -8.37 -9.04
C VAL A 36 7.81 -9.31 -7.87
N PRO A 37 8.50 -9.17 -6.72
CA PRO A 37 8.19 -9.94 -5.52
C PRO A 37 6.72 -9.82 -5.13
N GLU A 38 6.11 -10.93 -4.71
CA GLU A 38 4.65 -10.99 -4.49
C GLU A 38 4.15 -9.99 -3.44
N ASP A 39 4.90 -9.82 -2.36
CA ASP A 39 4.62 -8.86 -1.29
C ASP A 39 4.60 -7.41 -1.82
N ILE A 40 5.63 -7.04 -2.57
CA ILE A 40 5.75 -5.72 -3.20
C ILE A 40 4.62 -5.52 -4.23
N ARG A 41 4.33 -6.55 -5.02
CA ARG A 41 3.27 -6.55 -6.03
C ARG A 41 1.91 -6.25 -5.39
N ARG A 42 1.53 -7.04 -4.38
CA ARG A 42 0.25 -6.89 -3.68
C ARG A 42 0.15 -5.54 -2.99
N ALA A 43 1.22 -5.11 -2.31
CA ALA A 43 1.26 -3.78 -1.68
C ALA A 43 1.04 -2.67 -2.71
N ALA A 44 1.70 -2.72 -3.87
CA ALA A 44 1.50 -1.74 -4.92
C ALA A 44 0.06 -1.75 -5.47
N CYS A 45 -0.56 -2.92 -5.64
CA CYS A 45 -1.97 -3.01 -6.06
C CYS A 45 -2.94 -2.41 -5.03
N MET A 46 -2.63 -2.51 -3.73
CA MET A 46 -3.46 -1.92 -2.66
C MET A 46 -3.23 -0.41 -2.53
N ILE A 47 -2.00 0.07 -2.74
CA ILE A 47 -1.62 1.48 -2.52
C ILE A 47 -1.91 2.35 -3.74
N HIS A 48 -1.58 1.87 -4.94
CA HIS A 48 -1.62 2.69 -6.14
C HIS A 48 -2.86 2.38 -6.98
N PRO A 49 -3.60 3.41 -7.45
CA PRO A 49 -4.74 3.19 -8.36
C PRO A 49 -4.30 2.66 -9.73
N HIS A 50 -3.03 2.87 -10.12
CA HIS A 50 -2.47 2.39 -11.38
C HIS A 50 -1.06 1.80 -11.16
N PRO A 51 -0.96 0.59 -10.57
CA PRO A 51 0.31 0.04 -10.10
C PRO A 51 1.29 -0.26 -11.23
N VAL A 52 0.81 -0.69 -12.40
CA VAL A 52 1.65 -0.91 -13.60
C VAL A 52 2.40 0.36 -13.99
N GLY A 53 1.65 1.46 -14.10
CA GLY A 53 2.21 2.77 -14.44
C GLY A 53 3.19 3.27 -13.37
N TRP A 54 2.95 2.99 -12.09
CA TRP A 54 3.94 3.31 -11.06
C TRP A 54 5.27 2.54 -11.26
N PHE A 55 5.20 1.24 -11.59
CA PHE A 55 6.39 0.42 -11.88
C PHE A 55 7.17 0.84 -13.13
N ASP A 56 6.51 1.50 -14.09
CA ASP A 56 7.09 1.91 -15.36
C ASP A 56 7.52 3.38 -15.38
N ASN A 57 7.13 4.17 -14.38
CA ASN A 57 7.45 5.59 -14.31
C ASN A 57 8.77 5.84 -13.56
N PRO A 58 9.66 6.69 -14.10
CA PRO A 58 10.83 7.19 -13.39
C PRO A 58 10.45 7.91 -12.08
N ILE A 59 11.08 7.53 -10.97
CA ILE A 59 10.85 8.13 -9.65
C ILE A 59 12.09 8.94 -9.22
N PRO A 60 11.96 10.21 -8.83
CA PRO A 60 13.08 11.03 -8.34
C PRO A 60 13.84 10.39 -7.18
N ASN A 61 13.13 9.77 -6.22
CA ASN A 61 13.71 9.06 -5.07
C ASN A 61 14.57 7.83 -5.48
N PHE A 62 14.44 7.38 -6.73
CA PHE A 62 15.24 6.32 -7.34
C PHE A 62 16.28 6.84 -8.34
N GLU A 63 16.66 8.12 -8.22
CA GLU A 63 17.57 8.82 -9.13
C GLU A 63 17.04 8.82 -10.58
N GLY A 64 15.72 8.96 -10.75
CA GLY A 64 15.07 8.94 -12.06
C GLY A 64 14.98 7.56 -12.69
N ARG A 65 15.09 6.48 -11.91
CA ARG A 65 14.86 5.10 -12.37
C ARG A 65 13.43 4.66 -12.09
N THR A 66 12.97 3.70 -12.87
CA THR A 66 11.69 3.06 -12.61
C THR A 66 11.83 2.05 -11.46
N PRO A 67 10.77 1.75 -10.71
CA PRO A 67 10.80 0.69 -9.70
C PRO A 67 11.29 -0.66 -10.26
N ARG A 68 11.00 -1.00 -11.52
CA ARG A 68 11.56 -2.23 -12.14
C ARG A 68 13.08 -2.23 -12.22
N GLN A 69 13.66 -1.13 -12.68
CA GLN A 69 15.12 -0.99 -12.75
C GLN A 69 15.77 -1.01 -11.37
N VAL A 70 15.03 -0.60 -10.33
CA VAL A 70 15.49 -0.70 -8.94
C VAL A 70 15.46 -2.16 -8.48
N LEU A 71 14.41 -2.93 -8.79
CA LEU A 71 14.32 -4.35 -8.43
C LEU A 71 15.46 -5.21 -8.98
N GLU A 72 16.01 -4.86 -10.14
CA GLU A 72 17.17 -5.56 -10.74
C GLU A 72 18.45 -5.44 -9.91
N ARG A 73 18.49 -4.53 -8.94
CA ARG A 73 19.68 -4.25 -8.12
C ARG A 73 19.65 -5.03 -6.82
N ARG A 74 20.85 -5.34 -6.32
CA ARG A 74 21.02 -5.85 -4.96
C ARG A 74 20.44 -4.85 -3.95
N GLY A 75 19.47 -5.28 -3.16
CA GLY A 75 18.79 -4.44 -2.16
C GLY A 75 17.63 -3.59 -2.72
N GLY A 76 17.33 -3.67 -4.02
CA GLY A 76 16.26 -2.89 -4.64
C GLY A 76 14.87 -3.16 -4.08
N GLY A 77 14.61 -4.42 -3.69
CA GLY A 77 13.36 -4.79 -3.02
C GLY A 77 13.14 -4.02 -1.72
N ASP A 78 14.17 -3.91 -0.88
CA ASP A 78 14.08 -3.19 0.40
C ASP A 78 13.87 -1.69 0.20
N GLN A 79 14.52 -1.12 -0.83
CA GLN A 79 14.32 0.28 -1.20
C GLN A 79 12.88 0.55 -1.64
N ILE A 80 12.28 -0.36 -2.42
CA ILE A 80 10.89 -0.25 -2.84
C ILE A 80 9.92 -0.42 -1.67
N ARG A 81 10.17 -1.39 -0.78
CA ARG A 81 9.37 -1.56 0.45
C ARG A 81 9.37 -0.29 1.30
N ALA A 82 10.53 0.35 1.45
CA ALA A 82 10.64 1.61 2.18
C ALA A 82 9.79 2.72 1.54
N ILE A 83 9.85 2.88 0.21
CA ILE A 83 9.02 3.86 -0.49
C ILE A 83 7.53 3.55 -0.34
N LEU A 84 7.11 2.29 -0.51
CA LEU A 84 5.70 1.90 -0.37
C LEU A 84 5.17 2.21 1.03
N MET A 85 5.95 1.94 2.08
CA MET A 85 5.60 2.33 3.45
C MET A 85 5.51 3.84 3.64
N GLU A 86 6.43 4.60 3.04
CA GLU A 86 6.45 6.07 3.11
C GLU A 86 5.24 6.70 2.40
N VAL A 87 4.88 6.19 1.23
CA VAL A 87 3.83 6.80 0.41
C VAL A 87 2.42 6.32 0.76
N ALA A 88 2.28 5.13 1.34
CA ALA A 88 0.97 4.53 1.62
C ALA A 88 -0.01 5.47 2.35
N PRO A 89 0.38 6.25 3.38
CA PRO A 89 -0.54 7.17 4.05
C PRO A 89 -1.12 8.28 3.16
N HIS A 90 -0.47 8.61 2.04
CA HIS A 90 -0.98 9.60 1.08
C HIS A 90 -2.07 9.04 0.18
N PHE A 91 -2.08 7.73 -0.05
CA PHE A 91 -3.10 7.04 -0.84
C PHE A 91 -4.17 6.39 0.04
N LEU A 92 -3.80 6.00 1.27
CA LEU A 92 -4.60 5.25 2.23
C LEU A 92 -4.54 5.97 3.60
N PRO A 93 -5.25 7.10 3.77
CA PRO A 93 -5.14 7.93 4.98
C PRO A 93 -5.59 7.22 6.27
N ASP A 94 -6.42 6.18 6.15
CA ASP A 94 -6.88 5.38 7.30
C ASP A 94 -5.78 4.45 7.86
N LEU A 95 -4.71 4.21 7.10
CA LEU A 95 -3.58 3.38 7.53
C LEU A 95 -2.74 4.05 8.64
N GLY A 96 -2.74 5.39 8.70
CA GLY A 96 -2.01 6.19 9.70
C GLY A 96 -2.86 6.64 10.89
N SER A 97 -4.18 6.42 10.83
CA SER A 97 -5.13 6.88 11.83
C SER A 97 -5.31 5.82 12.92
N GLY A 98 -4.30 5.66 13.77
CA GLY A 98 -4.38 4.88 15.01
C GLY A 98 -5.32 5.45 16.08
N THR A 99 -6.43 6.08 15.70
CA THR A 99 -7.48 6.59 16.58
C THR A 99 -8.84 6.47 15.91
N SER A 100 -9.66 5.56 16.45
CA SER A 100 -11.13 5.49 16.39
C SER A 100 -11.86 6.52 15.52
N VAL A 101 -12.51 6.04 14.46
CA VAL A 101 -13.69 6.72 13.89
C VAL A 101 -14.94 5.89 14.19
N LEU A 102 -15.17 5.60 15.48
CA LEU A 102 -16.52 5.42 16.00
C LEU A 102 -16.98 6.78 16.54
N GLY A 103 -17.58 7.56 15.66
CA GLY A 103 -18.01 8.93 15.97
C GLY A 103 -18.83 9.56 14.87
N ARG A 104 -19.60 8.79 14.09
CA ARG A 104 -20.76 9.35 13.38
C ARG A 104 -21.95 9.27 14.34
N ASP A 105 -21.99 10.23 15.26
CA ASP A 105 -23.22 10.56 15.97
C ASP A 105 -24.20 11.14 14.93
N THR A 106 -25.17 10.33 14.51
CA THR A 106 -26.24 10.73 13.59
C THR A 106 -27.41 11.42 14.32
N SER A 107 -27.25 11.85 15.57
CA SER A 107 -28.35 12.36 16.39
C SER A 107 -28.28 13.86 16.65
N ALA A 108 -28.22 14.71 15.63
CA ALA A 108 -28.45 16.14 15.83
C ALA A 108 -28.91 16.90 14.58
N LEU A 109 -29.99 16.46 13.92
CA LEU A 109 -30.75 17.33 12.98
C LEU A 109 -32.20 16.85 12.86
N ARG A 110 -32.96 16.98 13.95
CA ARG A 110 -34.42 17.12 13.91
C ARG A 110 -34.87 18.04 15.04
N GLN A 111 -34.66 19.34 14.85
CA GLN A 111 -35.50 20.33 15.51
C GLN A 111 -36.82 20.41 14.73
N LYS A 112 -37.90 20.01 15.39
CA LYS A 112 -39.27 20.52 15.23
C LYS A 112 -39.56 21.29 16.52
N PRO A 113 -40.31 22.41 16.49
CA PRO A 113 -41.65 22.51 15.91
C PRO A 113 -41.70 23.13 14.52
#